data_AF-A0A957MWQ9-F1
#
_entry.id   AF-A0A957MWQ9-F1
#
_cell.length_a   1.000
_cell.length_b   1.000
_cell.length_c   1.000
_cell.angle_alpha   90.00
_cell.angle_beta   90.00
_cell.angle_gamma   90.00
#
_symmetry.space_group_name_H-M   'P 1'
#
loop_
_entity.id
_entity.type
_entity.pdbx_description
1 polymer ?
#
loop_
_entity_poly.entity_id
_entity_poly.type
_entity_poly.pdbx_seq_one_letter_code
_entity_poly.pdbx_strand_id
1 'polypeptide(L)'
;NVWIWSLAMNAGSKKKDAAWLFMQWATGKDFLTTAVVEDQYTMVNPVRQSIIDNPDFQKRMEFHTDYMSTLQAISEGDMRIHFTPSPIFFETTTEWAQALQDIYAGQDAQTRLDALVKSLTEQLQDIGILE
;
A
#
# COMPACT_ATOMS: atom_id res chain seq x y z
N ASN A 1 5.79 -5.06 5.51
CA ASN A 1 5.33 -4.28 4.33
C ASN A 1 3.83 -4.06 4.34
N VAL A 2 3.42 -2.79 4.38
CA VAL A 2 2.01 -2.38 4.30
C VAL A 2 1.74 -1.72 2.94
N TRP A 3 0.61 -2.09 2.33
CA TRP A 3 0.08 -1.42 1.14
C TRP A 3 -1.26 -0.78 1.50
N ILE A 4 -1.42 0.51 1.18
CA ILE A 4 -2.60 1.29 1.55
C ILE A 4 -3.13 1.98 0.31
N TRP A 5 -4.39 1.72 -0.03
CA TRP A 5 -5.11 2.50 -1.03
C TRP A 5 -5.61 3.80 -0.42
N SER A 6 -5.27 4.93 -1.03
CA SER A 6 -5.63 6.27 -0.55
C SER A 6 -6.24 7.11 -1.67
N LEU A 7 -7.06 8.09 -1.29
CA LEU A 7 -7.57 9.10 -2.20
C LEU A 7 -6.66 10.33 -2.18
N ALA A 8 -6.41 10.91 -3.34
CA ALA A 8 -5.69 12.17 -3.49
C ALA A 8 -6.47 13.11 -4.41
N MET A 9 -6.37 14.42 -4.14
CA MET A 9 -6.97 15.46 -4.97
C MET A 9 -5.92 16.05 -5.90
N ASN A 10 -6.20 16.06 -7.21
CA ASN A 10 -5.37 16.76 -8.19
C ASN A 10 -5.34 18.27 -7.89
N ALA A 11 -4.16 18.88 -7.86
CA ALA A 11 -3.96 20.31 -7.57
C ALA A 11 -4.70 21.26 -8.54
N GLY A 12 -4.91 20.83 -9.79
CA GLY A 12 -5.63 21.53 -10.85
C GLY A 12 -7.16 21.32 -10.83
N SER A 13 -7.72 20.61 -9.83
CA SER A 13 -9.16 20.41 -9.73
C SER A 13 -9.92 21.74 -9.70
N LYS A 14 -10.99 21.84 -10.48
CA LYS A 14 -11.94 22.98 -10.47
C LYS A 14 -13.04 22.82 -9.41
N LYS A 15 -13.04 21.72 -8.66
CA LYS A 15 -14.08 21.35 -7.68
C LYS A 15 -13.45 20.91 -6.35
N LYS A 16 -12.54 21.73 -5.82
CA LYS A 16 -11.73 21.39 -4.63
C LYS A 16 -12.58 21.12 -3.39
N ASP A 17 -13.56 21.98 -3.11
CA ASP A 17 -14.41 21.82 -1.92
C ASP A 17 -15.24 20.53 -1.97
N ALA A 18 -15.86 20.24 -3.12
CA ALA A 18 -16.62 19.01 -3.30
C ALA A 18 -15.74 17.76 -3.22
N ALA A 19 -14.55 17.80 -3.83
CA ALA A 19 -13.59 16.70 -3.75
C ALA A 19 -13.09 16.49 -2.30
N TRP A 20 -12.84 17.57 -1.57
CA TRP A 20 -12.45 17.50 -0.17
C TRP A 20 -13.54 16.89 0.72
N LEU A 21 -14.79 17.32 0.55
CA LEU A 21 -15.94 16.74 1.27
C LEU A 21 -16.12 15.25 0.93
N PHE A 22 -15.97 14.87 -0.34
CA PHE A 22 -16.04 13.47 -0.74
C PHE A 22 -14.93 12.63 -0.09
N MET A 23 -13.69 13.11 -0.11
CA MET A 23 -12.56 12.40 0.51
C MET A 23 -12.75 12.25 2.02
N GLN A 24 -13.25 13.29 2.70
CA GLN A 24 -13.58 13.22 4.14
C GLN A 24 -14.69 12.20 4.43
N TRP A 25 -15.74 12.19 3.62
CA TRP A 25 -16.83 11.23 3.76
C TRP A 25 -16.35 9.80 3.51
N ALA A 26 -15.71 9.54 2.37
CA ALA A 26 -15.30 8.20 1.94
C ALA A 26 -14.22 7.57 2.84
N THR A 27 -13.43 8.39 3.54
CA THR A 27 -12.41 7.93 4.50
C THR A 27 -12.79 8.18 5.96
N GLY A 28 -14.03 8.64 6.19
CA GLY A 28 -14.57 8.99 7.49
C GLY A 28 -14.86 7.75 8.34
N LYS A 29 -14.92 7.95 9.67
CA LYS A 29 -15.18 6.85 10.62
C LYS A 29 -16.52 6.16 10.32
N ASP A 30 -17.56 6.93 10.06
CA ASP A 30 -18.91 6.40 9.88
C ASP A 30 -19.01 5.53 8.62
N PHE A 31 -18.57 6.05 7.47
CA PHE A 31 -18.57 5.30 6.22
C PHE A 31 -17.74 4.01 6.33
N LEU A 32 -16.54 4.12 6.88
CA LEU A 32 -15.66 2.95 7.04
C LEU A 32 -16.21 1.95 8.06
N THR A 33 -16.90 2.38 9.11
CA THR A 33 -17.54 1.48 10.08
C THR A 33 -18.68 0.71 9.40
N THR A 34 -19.56 1.39 8.68
CA THR A 34 -20.60 0.76 7.85
C THR A 34 -20.01 -0.25 6.88
N ALA A 35 -18.93 0.12 6.17
CA ALA A 35 -18.29 -0.75 5.18
C ALA A 35 -17.71 -2.05 5.77
N VAL A 36 -17.25 -2.03 7.03
CA VAL A 36 -16.68 -3.22 7.68
C VAL A 36 -17.67 -3.98 8.55
N VAL A 37 -18.75 -3.37 9.03
CA VAL A 37 -19.73 -4.02 9.92
C VAL A 37 -20.90 -4.62 9.16
N GLU A 38 -21.39 -3.95 8.11
CA GLU A 38 -22.61 -4.41 7.44
C GLU A 38 -22.30 -5.55 6.43
N ASP A 39 -23.11 -6.61 6.47
CA ASP A 39 -22.87 -7.88 5.77
C ASP A 39 -22.87 -7.77 4.25
N GLN A 40 -23.55 -6.77 3.69
CA GLN A 40 -23.60 -6.55 2.24
C GLN A 40 -22.31 -5.99 1.64
N TYR A 41 -21.37 -5.53 2.48
CA TYR A 41 -20.05 -5.07 2.05
C TYR A 41 -19.01 -6.14 2.36
N THR A 42 -17.84 -6.08 1.72
CA THR A 42 -16.76 -7.08 1.88
C THR A 42 -15.45 -6.47 2.41
N MET A 43 -15.52 -5.28 3.01
CA MET A 43 -14.31 -4.60 3.50
C MET A 43 -13.85 -5.24 4.81
N VAL A 44 -12.63 -5.81 4.79
CA VAL A 44 -12.06 -6.53 5.93
C VAL A 44 -10.90 -5.81 6.60
N ASN A 45 -10.25 -4.85 5.93
CA ASN A 45 -9.04 -4.18 6.44
C ASN A 45 -9.29 -2.68 6.68
N PRO A 46 -9.74 -2.28 7.87
CA PRO A 46 -9.93 -0.87 8.22
C PRO A 46 -8.59 -0.15 8.41
N VAL A 47 -8.56 1.15 8.13
CA VAL A 47 -7.38 2.02 8.29
C VAL A 47 -7.39 2.85 9.60
N ARG A 48 -8.37 2.58 10.50
CA ARG A 48 -8.55 3.33 11.75
C ARG A 48 -8.58 2.37 12.93
N GLN A 49 -7.74 2.63 13.94
CA GLN A 49 -7.72 1.84 15.18
C GLN A 49 -9.10 1.79 15.85
N SER A 50 -9.81 2.91 15.90
CA SER A 50 -11.17 2.96 16.49
C SER A 50 -12.20 2.05 15.80
N ILE A 51 -11.92 1.58 14.59
CA ILE A 51 -12.77 0.62 13.86
C ILE A 51 -12.29 -0.82 14.13
N ILE A 52 -10.97 -1.04 14.24
CA ILE A 52 -10.40 -2.31 14.72
C ILE A 52 -10.91 -2.65 16.13
N ASP A 53 -11.04 -1.63 16.98
CA ASP A 53 -11.56 -1.75 18.36
C ASP A 53 -13.09 -1.92 18.42
N ASN A 54 -13.80 -1.84 17.28
CA ASN A 54 -15.26 -1.98 17.26
C ASN A 54 -15.67 -3.45 17.49
N PRO A 55 -16.53 -3.75 18.48
CA PRO A 55 -16.92 -5.12 18.79
C PRO A 55 -17.69 -5.82 17.66
N ASP A 56 -18.47 -5.08 16.86
CA ASP A 56 -19.20 -5.65 15.73
C ASP A 56 -18.25 -6.05 14.60
N PHE A 57 -17.20 -5.26 14.36
CA PHE A 57 -16.14 -5.63 13.43
C PHE A 57 -15.38 -6.87 13.93
N GLN A 58 -14.97 -6.89 15.20
CA GLN A 58 -14.27 -8.04 15.77
C GLN A 58 -15.09 -9.32 15.67
N LYS A 59 -16.38 -9.25 15.99
CA LYS A 59 -17.32 -10.36 15.86
C LYS A 59 -17.43 -10.87 14.42
N ARG A 60 -17.50 -9.97 13.45
CA ARG A 60 -17.51 -10.35 12.02
C ARG A 60 -16.22 -11.08 11.63
N MET A 61 -15.08 -10.64 12.17
CA MET A 61 -13.79 -11.25 11.88
C MET A 61 -13.58 -12.62 12.54
N GLU A 62 -14.42 -13.05 13.49
CA GLU A 62 -14.36 -14.39 14.10
C GLU A 62 -14.53 -15.52 13.08
N PHE A 63 -15.23 -15.26 11.96
CA PHE A 63 -15.34 -16.24 10.86
C PHE A 63 -14.02 -16.47 10.13
N HIS A 64 -13.09 -15.51 10.20
CA HIS A 64 -11.79 -15.58 9.55
C HIS A 64 -10.74 -16.11 10.51
N THR A 65 -10.29 -17.34 10.26
CA THR A 65 -9.23 -18.00 11.04
C THR A 65 -8.02 -17.07 11.24
N ASP A 66 -7.65 -16.88 12.51
CA ASP A 66 -6.47 -16.12 12.95
C ASP A 66 -6.38 -14.67 12.44
N TYR A 67 -7.48 -14.08 11.96
CA TYR A 67 -7.41 -12.74 11.37
C TYR A 67 -6.96 -11.69 12.39
N MET A 68 -7.64 -11.60 13.54
CA MET A 68 -7.35 -10.57 14.55
C MET A 68 -5.97 -10.75 15.18
N SER A 69 -5.56 -12.00 15.46
CA SER A 69 -4.23 -12.30 15.99
C SER A 69 -3.13 -11.98 14.98
N THR A 70 -3.34 -12.30 13.70
CA THR A 70 -2.41 -11.94 12.62
C THR A 70 -2.30 -10.42 12.50
N LEU A 71 -3.44 -9.71 12.43
CA LEU A 71 -3.48 -8.26 12.34
C LEU A 71 -2.73 -7.60 13.52
N GLN A 72 -2.93 -8.08 14.74
CA GLN A 72 -2.22 -7.58 15.91
C GLN A 72 -0.72 -7.83 15.81
N ALA A 73 -0.30 -9.06 15.49
CA ALA A 73 1.12 -9.42 15.38
C ALA A 73 1.86 -8.59 14.32
N ILE A 74 1.23 -8.36 13.16
CA ILE A 74 1.85 -7.52 12.12
C ILE A 74 1.85 -6.04 12.49
N SER A 75 0.84 -5.56 13.23
CA SER A 75 0.72 -4.15 13.64
C SER A 75 1.73 -3.76 14.71
N GLU A 76 2.02 -4.67 15.65
CA GLU A 76 3.05 -4.48 16.68
C GLU A 76 4.48 -4.57 16.11
N GLY A 77 4.63 -5.16 14.92
CA GLY A 77 5.90 -5.37 14.23
C GLY A 77 6.15 -4.39 13.08
N ASP A 78 6.30 -4.94 11.88
CA ASP A 78 6.87 -4.29 10.68
C ASP A 78 5.80 -3.81 9.68
N MET A 79 4.69 -3.27 10.20
CA MET A 79 3.65 -2.63 9.39
C MET A 79 4.07 -1.22 8.98
N ARG A 80 5.07 -1.14 8.09
CA ARG A 80 5.56 0.12 7.52
C ARG A 80 5.71 0.06 6.01
N ILE A 81 5.89 1.23 5.41
CA ILE A 81 6.26 1.37 4.00
C ILE A 81 7.75 1.02 3.88
N HIS A 82 8.09 0.02 3.08
CA HIS A 82 9.48 -0.40 2.85
C HIS A 82 10.10 0.17 1.60
N PHE A 83 9.28 0.76 0.73
CA PHE A 83 9.78 1.41 -0.45
C PHE A 83 10.59 2.64 -0.05
N THR A 84 11.79 2.77 -0.61
CA THR A 84 12.61 3.98 -0.48
C THR A 84 11.93 5.10 -1.26
N PRO A 85 11.55 6.23 -0.62
CA PRO A 85 11.04 7.37 -1.34
C PRO A 85 12.07 7.84 -2.37
N SER A 86 11.68 7.86 -3.64
CA SER A 86 12.55 8.26 -4.75
C SER A 86 11.76 9.07 -5.77
N PRO A 87 12.33 10.14 -6.35
CA PRO A 87 11.74 10.85 -7.48
C PRO A 87 11.52 9.94 -8.69
N ILE A 88 12.34 8.90 -8.84
CA ILE A 88 12.27 7.91 -9.92
C ILE A 88 11.69 6.58 -9.43
N PHE A 89 10.77 6.64 -8.45
CA PHE A 89 10.17 5.44 -7.85
C PHE A 89 9.48 4.56 -8.89
N PHE A 90 8.77 5.15 -9.86
CA PHE A 90 8.05 4.38 -10.87
C PHE A 90 8.99 3.67 -11.84
N GLU A 91 10.07 4.32 -12.24
CA GLU A 91 11.10 3.77 -13.11
C GLU A 91 11.82 2.61 -12.40
N THR A 92 12.35 2.88 -11.21
CA THR A 92 13.05 1.87 -10.38
C THR A 92 12.19 0.65 -10.07
N THR A 93 10.91 0.84 -9.72
CA THR A 93 10.00 -0.29 -9.45
C THR A 93 9.54 -1.02 -10.71
N THR A 94 9.42 -0.33 -11.85
CA THR A 94 9.10 -0.97 -13.14
C THR A 94 10.25 -1.88 -13.58
N GLU A 95 11.49 -1.41 -13.51
CA GLU A 95 12.66 -2.23 -13.86
C GLU A 95 12.87 -3.39 -12.89
N TRP A 96 12.63 -3.16 -11.60
CA TRP A 96 12.62 -4.23 -10.60
C TRP A 96 11.56 -5.29 -10.92
N ALA A 97 10.33 -4.88 -11.24
CA ALA A 97 9.27 -5.80 -11.62
C ALA A 97 9.63 -6.59 -12.89
N GLN A 98 10.23 -5.93 -13.89
CA GLN A 98 10.72 -6.59 -15.10
C GLN A 98 11.81 -7.63 -14.76
N ALA A 99 12.79 -7.28 -13.92
CA ALA A 99 13.83 -8.22 -13.50
C ALA A 99 13.25 -9.47 -12.83
N LEU A 100 12.22 -9.31 -11.99
CA LEU A 100 11.53 -10.45 -11.38
C LEU A 100 10.80 -11.32 -12.41
N GLN A 101 10.20 -10.72 -13.44
CA GLN A 101 9.57 -11.47 -14.54
C GLN A 101 10.59 -12.24 -15.38
N ASP A 102 11.75 -11.63 -15.66
CA ASP A 102 12.85 -12.29 -16.39
C ASP A 102 13.37 -13.51 -15.61
N ILE A 103 13.52 -13.37 -14.28
CA ILE A 103 13.92 -14.47 -13.39
C ILE A 103 12.86 -15.57 -13.38
N TYR A 104 11.58 -15.19 -13.26
CA TYR A 104 10.47 -16.13 -13.34
C TYR A 104 10.44 -16.88 -14.69
N ALA A 105 10.82 -16.21 -15.78
CA ALA A 105 10.94 -16.80 -17.11
C ALA A 105 12.19 -17.68 -17.31
N GLY A 106 13.05 -17.83 -16.29
CA GLY A 106 14.18 -18.75 -16.28
C GLY A 106 15.56 -18.10 -16.42
N GLN A 107 15.66 -16.77 -16.38
CA GLN A 107 16.97 -16.11 -16.30
C GLN A 107 17.62 -16.33 -14.93
N ASP A 108 18.96 -16.44 -14.89
CA ASP A 108 19.71 -16.52 -13.64
C ASP A 108 19.47 -15.29 -12.76
N ALA A 109 19.15 -15.52 -11.49
CA ALA A 109 18.76 -14.48 -10.54
C ALA A 109 19.92 -13.53 -10.22
N GLN A 110 21.10 -14.06 -9.94
CA GLN A 110 22.26 -13.25 -9.58
C GLN A 110 22.63 -12.33 -10.75
N THR A 111 22.78 -12.90 -11.94
CA THR A 111 23.12 -12.16 -13.16
C THR A 111 22.11 -11.06 -13.48
N ARG A 112 20.80 -11.38 -13.38
CA ARG A 112 19.76 -10.41 -13.71
C ARG A 112 19.68 -9.28 -12.69
N LEU A 113 19.85 -9.59 -11.40
CA LEU A 113 19.84 -8.59 -10.33
C LEU A 113 21.11 -7.72 -10.35
N ASP A 114 22.28 -8.27 -10.69
CA ASP A 114 23.51 -7.46 -10.87
C ASP A 114 23.36 -6.46 -12.02
N ALA A 115 22.75 -6.89 -13.13
CA ALA A 115 22.42 -5.99 -14.24
C ALA A 115 21.41 -4.90 -13.83
N LEU A 116 20.42 -5.24 -12.99
CA LEU A 116 19.48 -4.27 -12.44
C LEU A 116 20.20 -3.25 -11.55
N VAL A 117 21.05 -3.71 -10.62
CA VAL A 117 21.82 -2.82 -9.73
C VAL A 117 22.64 -1.83 -10.53
N LYS A 118 23.30 -2.29 -11.60
CA LYS A 118 24.06 -1.41 -12.50
C LYS A 118 23.16 -0.35 -13.15
N SER A 119 22.04 -0.76 -13.77
CA SER A 119 21.08 0.16 -14.41
C SER A 119 20.57 1.23 -13.44
N LEU A 120 20.13 0.82 -12.26
CA LEU A 120 19.57 1.75 -11.27
C LEU A 120 20.64 2.67 -10.69
N THR A 121 21.88 2.19 -10.53
CA THR A 121 23.02 3.02 -10.08
C THR A 121 23.30 4.15 -11.06
N GLU A 122 23.38 3.82 -12.36
CA GLU A 122 23.59 4.82 -13.42
C GLU A 122 22.47 5.87 -13.44
N GLN A 123 21.20 5.42 -13.35
CA GLN A 123 20.06 6.34 -13.31
C GLN A 123 20.06 7.26 -12.09
N LEU A 124 20.42 6.74 -10.91
CA LEU A 124 20.52 7.53 -9.69
C LEU A 124 21.65 8.54 -9.76
N GLN A 125 22.77 8.21 -10.43
CA GLN A 125 23.87 9.13 -10.68
C GLN A 125 23.48 10.23 -11.67
N ASP A 126 22.77 9.89 -12.76
CA ASP A 126 22.32 10.84 -13.78
C ASP A 126 21.42 11.95 -13.22
N ILE A 127 20.61 11.64 -12.20
CA ILE A 127 19.74 12.60 -11.52
C ILE A 127 20.37 13.22 -10.27
N GLY A 128 21.63 12.91 -9.98
CA GLY A 128 22.39 13.46 -8.85
C GLY A 128 21.93 13.01 -7.47
N ILE A 129 21.29 11.84 -7.36
CA ILE A 129 20.93 11.23 -6.06
C ILE A 129 22.08 10.40 -5.50
N LEU A 130 22.85 9.74 -6.38
CA LEU A 130 24.01 8.93 -6.02
C LEU A 130 25.27 9.57 -6.61
N GLU A 131 26.38 9.52 -5.86
CA GLU A 131 27.70 10.01 -6.30
C GLU A 131 28.43 8.99 -7.20
#